data_AF-A0A960TNW0-F1
#
_entry.id   AF-A0A960TNW0-F1
#
_cell.length_a   1.000
_cell.length_b   1.000
_cell.length_c   1.000
_cell.angle_alpha   90.00
_cell.angle_beta   90.00
_cell.angle_gamma   90.00
#
_symmetry.space_group_name_H-M   'P 1'
#
loop_
_entity.id
_entity.type
_entity.pdbx_description
1 polymer ?
#
loop_
_entity_poly.entity_id
_entity_poly.type
_entity_poly.pdbx_seq_one_letter_code
_entity_poly.pdbx_strand_id
1 'polypeptide(L)'
;MDDKKWNFKGFGQPTLWVEGNFLKYKGAGVPESNISLDLLTGVALETSKFLSIGKLIIYAGGTKAVEMNCTSPNAKELVQEISEYISSRKKTMETKNFSIDDLEKLATLKEKGHITEEEFNLKKREILGNMTGESSNLKPETPTEIKKSDDEKKVIHENNLIQNQELKIGDYIKSPTKFLEEFKQKKYKKNAVIAASFYFFLIFFGYKIIFSDGNEGLRIESSPKENEITTASEITFTGRGASTATLTINANPVKIENDKFTANLPLIIGKNEFKIHYEKDKTITDKTITINRLTEKEYAAKKAEQLEIKKSKFKDGSISGKSGSHTTVGGQVACLTEEYLDDIIKAAVNKDEGSFQSYLAQQKCVILKDGISVTIMKVNFTTIQFMYNGIKFWTVIEGISR
;
A
#
# COMPACT_ATOMS: atom_id res chain seq x y z
N MET A 1 7.62 14.96 19.12
CA MET A 1 6.60 15.71 18.39
C MET A 1 5.84 16.46 19.46
N ASP A 2 6.06 17.76 19.57
CA ASP A 2 5.38 18.58 20.57
C ASP A 2 3.92 18.79 20.14
N ASP A 3 3.04 19.28 21.03
CA ASP A 3 1.60 19.52 20.78
C ASP A 3 1.37 20.57 19.68
N LYS A 4 1.63 20.17 18.44
CA LYS A 4 1.57 21.00 17.23
C LYS A 4 0.27 20.72 16.50
N LYS A 5 -0.32 21.77 15.93
CA LYS A 5 -1.59 21.74 15.20
C LYS A 5 -1.41 22.27 13.79
N TRP A 6 -1.78 21.47 12.80
CA TRP A 6 -1.77 21.82 11.38
C TRP A 6 -3.20 21.99 10.88
N ASN A 7 -3.48 23.19 10.38
CA ASN A 7 -4.75 23.52 9.73
C ASN A 7 -4.55 23.50 8.21
N PHE A 8 -5.37 22.72 7.51
CA PHE A 8 -5.31 22.63 6.05
C PHE A 8 -6.39 23.49 5.39
N LYS A 9 -5.99 24.26 4.38
CA LYS A 9 -6.94 24.95 3.50
C LYS A 9 -7.53 23.92 2.52
N GLY A 10 -8.85 23.87 2.41
CA GLY A 10 -9.54 22.91 1.54
C GLY A 10 -11.02 22.75 1.89
N PHE A 11 -11.74 21.99 1.06
CA PHE A 11 -13.14 21.64 1.31
C PHE A 11 -13.23 20.85 2.61
N GLY A 12 -13.91 21.42 3.61
CA GLY A 12 -14.08 20.80 4.92
C GLY A 12 -12.95 21.03 5.94
N GLN A 13 -11.95 21.87 5.62
CA GLN A 13 -10.88 22.33 6.52
C GLN A 13 -10.37 21.24 7.48
N PRO A 14 -9.82 20.12 6.95
CA PRO A 14 -9.32 19.07 7.81
C PRO A 14 -8.26 19.62 8.75
N THR A 15 -8.32 19.19 10.00
CA THR A 15 -7.39 19.58 11.05
C THR A 15 -6.67 18.34 11.54
N LEU A 16 -5.35 18.44 11.67
CA LEU A 16 -4.51 17.41 12.23
C LEU A 16 -3.73 18.01 13.40
N TRP A 17 -3.59 17.32 14.51
CA TRP A 17 -2.79 17.79 15.64
C TRP A 17 -2.22 16.62 16.43
N VAL A 18 -1.12 16.87 17.13
CA VAL A 18 -0.59 15.95 18.14
C VAL A 18 -1.19 16.32 19.49
N GLU A 19 -1.66 15.32 20.22
CA GLU A 19 -2.11 15.46 21.60
C GLU A 19 -1.62 14.24 22.39
N GLY A 20 -0.58 14.45 23.21
CA GLY A 20 0.09 13.36 23.92
C GLY A 20 0.72 12.35 22.95
N ASN A 21 0.40 11.06 23.09
CA ASN A 21 0.93 10.00 22.21
C ASN A 21 0.02 9.70 20.99
N PHE A 22 -0.85 10.64 20.63
CA PHE A 22 -1.80 10.45 19.54
C PHE A 22 -1.69 11.55 18.49
N LEU A 23 -1.71 11.13 17.22
CA LEU A 23 -2.01 11.97 16.08
C LEU A 23 -3.52 11.98 15.87
N LYS A 24 -4.15 13.11 16.12
CA LYS A 24 -5.58 13.30 15.97
C LYS A 24 -5.92 13.93 14.63
N TYR A 25 -7.02 13.47 14.05
CA TYR A 25 -7.52 13.94 12.76
C TYR A 25 -9.02 14.23 12.84
N LYS A 26 -9.44 15.37 12.29
CA LYS A 26 -10.85 15.73 12.13
C LYS A 26 -11.08 16.35 10.75
N GLY A 27 -11.81 15.65 9.90
CA GLY A 27 -12.28 16.14 8.59
C GLY A 27 -13.75 16.57 8.63
N ALA A 28 -14.22 17.29 7.61
CA ALA A 28 -15.65 17.60 7.52
C ALA A 28 -16.49 16.33 7.35
N GLY A 29 -17.45 16.13 8.26
CA GLY A 29 -18.33 14.96 8.25
C GLY A 29 -17.64 13.65 8.63
N VAL A 30 -16.37 13.68 9.04
CA VAL A 30 -15.63 12.51 9.49
C VAL A 30 -15.51 12.60 11.02
N PRO A 31 -15.85 11.55 11.78
CA PRO A 31 -15.61 11.52 13.22
C PRO A 31 -14.12 11.70 13.52
N GLU A 32 -13.81 12.22 14.70
CA GLU A 32 -12.43 12.37 15.15
C GLU A 32 -11.75 11.00 15.21
N SER A 33 -10.60 10.89 14.56
CA SER A 33 -9.78 9.68 14.56
C SER A 33 -8.53 9.91 15.40
N ASN A 34 -8.20 8.95 16.25
CA ASN A 34 -6.99 8.95 17.08
C ASN A 34 -6.05 7.86 16.60
N ILE A 35 -4.88 8.24 16.10
CA ILE A 35 -3.83 7.30 15.70
C ILE A 35 -2.72 7.35 16.74
N SER A 36 -2.40 6.23 17.37
CA SER A 36 -1.23 6.16 18.25
C SER A 36 0.04 6.46 17.44
N LEU A 37 0.88 7.38 17.92
CA LEU A 37 2.16 7.69 17.28
C LEU A 37 3.05 6.44 17.20
N ASP A 38 2.87 5.50 18.13
CA ASP A 38 3.58 4.23 18.13
C ASP A 38 3.21 3.29 16.97
N LEU A 39 2.06 3.52 16.34
CA LEU A 39 1.61 2.76 15.19
C LEU A 39 1.99 3.43 13.87
N LEU A 40 2.50 4.66 13.87
CA LEU A 40 2.87 5.35 12.63
C LEU A 40 4.00 4.60 11.93
N THR A 41 3.73 4.17 10.70
CA THR A 41 4.69 3.45 9.85
C THR A 41 5.11 4.23 8.63
N GLY A 42 4.37 5.28 8.26
CA GLY A 42 4.72 6.09 7.10
C GLY A 42 3.79 7.28 6.89
N VAL A 43 4.23 8.20 6.05
CA VAL A 43 3.45 9.33 5.54
C VAL A 43 3.81 9.55 4.07
N ALA A 44 2.82 9.86 3.24
CA ALA A 44 3.00 10.13 1.82
C ALA A 44 2.19 11.36 1.38
N LEU A 45 2.71 12.09 0.40
CA LEU A 45 2.03 13.20 -0.25
C LEU A 45 1.94 12.95 -1.75
N GLU A 46 0.75 12.64 -2.23
CA GLU A 46 0.46 12.49 -3.65
C GLU A 46 0.09 13.86 -4.23
N THR A 47 0.96 14.46 -5.04
CA THR A 47 0.66 15.72 -5.74
C THR A 47 0.13 15.44 -7.14
N SER A 48 -1.05 15.94 -7.47
CA SER A 48 -1.53 15.94 -8.86
C SER A 48 -0.73 16.96 -9.68
N LYS A 49 -0.23 16.57 -10.86
CA LYS A 49 0.47 17.50 -11.76
C LYS A 49 -0.44 18.61 -12.31
N PHE A 50 -1.76 18.41 -12.27
CA PHE A 50 -2.73 19.31 -12.90
C PHE A 50 -3.54 20.15 -11.91
N LEU A 51 -3.60 19.75 -10.64
CA LEU A 51 -4.38 20.46 -9.61
C LEU A 51 -3.45 20.83 -8.46
N SER A 52 -3.51 22.06 -7.97
CA SER A 52 -2.78 22.51 -6.76
C SER A 52 -3.27 21.86 -5.46
N ILE A 53 -3.96 20.72 -5.57
CA ILE A 53 -4.51 19.91 -4.49
C ILE A 53 -3.65 18.65 -4.43
N GLY A 54 -2.97 18.47 -3.30
CA GLY A 54 -2.31 17.22 -2.94
C GLY A 54 -3.23 16.34 -2.10
N LYS A 55 -2.87 15.07 -1.98
CA LYS A 55 -3.49 14.11 -1.07
C LYS A 55 -2.45 13.64 -0.08
N LEU A 56 -2.69 13.89 1.20
CA LEU A 56 -1.88 13.41 2.31
C LEU A 56 -2.42 12.05 2.77
N ILE A 57 -1.54 11.06 2.86
CA ILE A 57 -1.85 9.71 3.33
C ILE A 57 -0.95 9.40 4.52
N ILE A 58 -1.55 9.01 5.63
CA ILE A 58 -0.86 8.56 6.84
C ILE A 58 -1.07 7.06 7.00
N TYR A 59 0.02 6.34 7.22
CA TYR A 59 0.03 4.90 7.40
C TYR A 59 0.23 4.54 8.87
N ALA A 60 -0.63 3.68 9.40
CA ALA A 60 -0.49 3.10 10.73
C ALA A 60 -0.55 1.56 10.65
N GLY A 61 0.40 0.89 11.31
CA GLY A 61 0.52 -0.57 11.29
C GLY A 61 0.68 -1.15 9.88
N GLY A 62 1.27 -0.40 8.94
CA GLY A 62 1.42 -0.81 7.54
C GLY A 62 0.15 -0.65 6.68
N THR A 63 -0.94 -0.12 7.24
CA THR A 63 -2.20 0.13 6.52
C THR A 63 -2.50 1.62 6.40
N LYS A 64 -3.31 2.01 5.40
CA LYS A 64 -3.75 3.41 5.25
C LYS A 64 -4.72 3.75 6.39
N ALA A 65 -4.31 4.65 7.28
CA ALA A 65 -5.10 5.03 8.45
C ALA A 65 -5.90 6.31 8.20
N VAL A 66 -5.29 7.31 7.54
CA VAL A 66 -5.93 8.58 7.20
C VAL A 66 -5.56 8.97 5.77
N GLU A 67 -6.55 9.43 5.03
CA GLU A 67 -6.41 9.97 3.68
C GLU A 67 -7.18 11.28 3.59
N MET A 68 -6.50 12.38 3.25
CA MET A 68 -7.12 13.70 3.17
C MET A 68 -6.59 14.52 1.99
N ASN A 69 -7.45 15.35 1.42
CA ASN A 69 -7.05 16.34 0.43
C ASN A 69 -6.50 17.58 1.14
N CYS A 70 -5.33 18.06 0.72
CA CYS A 70 -4.63 19.19 1.33
C CYS A 70 -3.95 20.07 0.27
N THR A 71 -3.89 21.38 0.51
CA THR A 71 -3.10 22.28 -0.34
C THR A 71 -1.60 22.17 0.01
N SER A 72 -0.78 22.18 -1.05
CA SER A 72 0.67 21.88 -1.07
C SER A 72 1.56 22.47 0.06
N PRO A 73 1.42 23.74 0.52
CA PRO A 73 2.46 24.34 1.37
C PRO A 73 2.59 23.66 2.76
N ASN A 74 1.49 23.54 3.51
CA ASN A 74 1.51 23.00 4.86
C ASN A 74 1.67 21.47 4.88
N ALA A 75 1.30 20.80 3.79
CA ALA A 75 1.37 19.35 3.69
C ALA A 75 2.81 18.84 3.63
N LYS A 76 3.71 19.58 2.96
CA LYS A 76 5.13 19.21 2.86
C LYS A 76 5.84 19.27 4.22
N GLU A 77 5.61 20.35 4.98
CA GLU A 77 6.19 20.50 6.32
C GLU A 77 5.73 19.36 7.24
N LEU A 78 4.43 19.04 7.23
CA LEU A 78 3.90 17.93 8.02
C LEU A 78 4.51 16.58 7.62
N VAL A 79 4.63 16.30 6.32
CA VAL A 79 5.21 15.04 5.82
C VAL A 79 6.66 14.90 6.29
N GLN A 80 7.42 15.99 6.22
CA GLN A 80 8.79 16.00 6.70
C GLN A 80 8.84 15.72 8.21
N GLU A 81 8.03 16.41 9.01
CA GLU A 81 8.04 16.26 10.47
C GLU A 81 7.61 14.86 10.93
N ILE A 82 6.56 14.29 10.32
CA ILE A 82 6.14 12.90 10.61
C ILE A 82 7.24 11.92 10.17
N SER A 83 7.88 12.15 9.02
CA SER A 83 8.96 11.28 8.52
C SER A 83 10.20 11.31 9.43
N GLU A 84 10.58 12.49 9.93
CA GLU A 84 11.65 12.67 10.91
C GLU A 84 11.31 11.98 12.24
N TYR A 85 10.06 12.10 12.70
CA TYR A 85 9.57 11.39 13.88
C TYR A 85 9.69 9.86 13.72
N ILE A 86 9.20 9.29 12.60
CA ILE A 86 9.28 7.85 12.31
C ILE A 86 10.75 7.39 12.25
N SER A 87 11.61 8.18 11.59
CA SER A 87 13.02 7.85 11.42
C SER A 87 13.78 7.87 12.74
N SER A 88 13.55 8.88 13.59
CA SER A 88 14.16 8.97 14.93
C SER A 88 13.74 7.78 15.81
N ARG A 89 12.46 7.41 15.77
CA ARG A 89 11.94 6.26 16.50
C ARG A 89 12.54 4.94 16.03
N LYS A 90 12.68 4.75 14.70
CA LYS A 90 13.32 3.56 14.14
C LYS A 90 14.76 3.43 14.62
N LYS A 91 15.51 4.53 14.66
CA LYS A 91 16.88 4.57 15.21
C LYS A 91 16.91 4.19 16.70
N THR A 92 15.94 4.65 17.50
CA THR A 92 15.79 4.26 18.92
C THR A 92 15.40 2.78 19.08
N MET A 93 14.58 2.23 18.18
CA MET A 93 14.22 0.81 18.19
C MET A 93 15.38 -0.10 17.75
N GLU A 94 16.15 0.29 16.73
CA GLU A 94 17.33 -0.46 16.30
C GLU A 94 18.40 -0.51 17.39
N THR A 95 18.59 0.57 18.14
CA THR A 95 19.46 0.57 19.32
C THR A 95 18.94 -0.30 20.47
N LYS A 96 17.61 -0.44 20.62
CA LYS A 96 17.02 -1.38 21.60
C LYS A 96 17.09 -2.84 21.15
N ASN A 97 16.99 -3.13 19.86
CA ASN A 97 17.11 -4.50 19.36
C ASN A 97 18.54 -5.03 19.46
N PHE A 98 19.55 -4.17 19.31
CA PHE A 98 20.95 -4.53 19.59
C PHE A 98 21.13 -5.11 21.00
N SER A 99 20.37 -4.60 21.98
CA SER A 99 20.42 -5.09 23.35
C SER A 99 19.79 -6.47 23.56
N ILE A 100 18.82 -6.90 22.75
CA ILE A 100 18.20 -8.23 22.92
C ILE A 100 19.14 -9.30 22.39
N ASP A 101 19.70 -9.10 21.21
CA ASP A 101 20.70 -10.02 20.63
C ASP A 101 21.96 -10.09 21.51
N ASP A 102 22.37 -8.97 22.12
CA ASP A 102 23.52 -8.95 23.03
C ASP A 102 23.20 -9.61 24.38
N LEU A 103 21.95 -9.56 24.87
CA LEU A 103 21.52 -10.34 26.04
C LEU A 103 21.49 -11.85 25.74
N GLU A 104 21.12 -12.25 24.53
CA GLU A 104 21.16 -13.65 24.09
C GLU A 104 22.59 -14.17 23.96
N LYS A 105 23.51 -13.36 23.41
CA LYS A 105 24.95 -13.67 23.41
C LYS A 105 25.52 -13.77 24.83
N LEU A 106 25.09 -12.91 25.75
CA LEU A 106 25.50 -12.98 27.15
C LEU A 106 25.01 -14.25 27.84
N ALA A 107 23.77 -14.67 27.57
CA ALA A 107 23.22 -15.91 28.12
C ALA A 107 24.00 -17.13 27.60
N THR A 108 24.30 -17.17 26.31
CA THR A 108 25.08 -18.27 25.71
C THR A 108 26.53 -18.33 26.20
N LEU A 109 27.18 -17.18 26.48
CA LEU A 109 28.51 -17.14 27.09
C LEU A 109 28.51 -17.67 28.53
N LYS A 110 27.46 -17.37 29.30
CA LYS A 110 27.26 -17.88 30.65
C LYS A 110 27.03 -19.40 30.64
N GLU A 111 26.15 -19.90 29.77
CA GLU A 111 25.88 -21.35 29.66
C GLU A 111 27.12 -22.16 29.27
N LYS A 112 27.99 -21.58 28.44
CA LYS A 112 29.28 -22.18 28.06
C LYS A 112 30.36 -22.08 29.15
N GLY A 113 30.10 -21.38 30.26
CA GLY A 113 31.06 -21.18 31.34
C GLY A 113 32.20 -20.21 30.99
N HIS A 114 32.04 -19.38 29.96
CA HIS A 114 33.05 -18.38 29.58
C HIS A 114 33.04 -17.13 30.47
N ILE A 115 31.95 -16.91 31.22
CA ILE A 115 31.80 -15.82 32.19
C ILE A 115 31.16 -16.36 33.46
N THR A 116 31.45 -15.73 34.59
CA THR A 116 30.82 -16.08 35.87
C THR A 116 29.41 -15.47 35.99
N GLU A 117 28.62 -15.97 36.95
CA GLU A 117 27.30 -15.41 37.26
C GLU A 117 27.36 -13.92 37.62
N GLU A 118 28.42 -13.50 38.30
CA GLU A 118 28.65 -12.13 38.75
C GLU A 118 28.95 -11.20 37.57
N GLU A 119 29.80 -11.65 36.64
CA GLU A 119 30.11 -10.94 35.40
C GLU A 119 28.90 -10.82 34.48
N PHE A 120 28.10 -11.90 34.38
CA PHE A 120 26.85 -11.89 33.65
C PHE A 120 25.88 -10.84 34.22
N ASN A 121 25.69 -10.81 35.53
CA ASN A 121 24.79 -9.86 36.19
C ASN A 121 25.30 -8.40 36.14
N LEU A 122 26.62 -8.19 36.06
CA LEU A 122 27.20 -6.87 35.86
C LEU A 122 26.96 -6.36 34.44
N LYS A 123 27.29 -7.16 33.41
CA LYS A 123 27.07 -6.80 32.00
C LYS A 123 25.59 -6.69 31.63
N LYS A 124 24.74 -7.55 32.20
CA LYS A 124 23.29 -7.44 32.07
C LYS A 124 22.78 -6.10 32.61
N ARG A 125 23.30 -5.63 33.75
CA ARG A 125 22.96 -4.31 34.30
C ARG A 125 23.51 -3.16 33.47
N GLU A 126 24.68 -3.31 32.85
CA GLU A 126 25.24 -2.29 31.94
C GLU A 126 24.39 -2.14 30.67
N ILE A 127 23.95 -3.27 30.08
CA ILE A 127 23.08 -3.29 28.91
C ILE A 127 21.67 -2.76 29.22
N LEU A 128 21.09 -3.17 30.36
CA LEU A 128 19.75 -2.73 30.78
C LEU A 128 19.76 -1.30 31.36
N GLY A 129 20.84 -0.87 32.02
CA GLY A 129 20.99 0.46 32.58
C GLY A 129 21.07 1.55 31.53
N ASN A 130 21.63 1.23 30.35
CA ASN A 130 21.57 2.11 29.18
C ASN A 130 20.16 2.20 28.54
N MET A 131 19.18 1.40 28.98
CA MET A 131 17.79 1.47 28.49
C MET A 131 16.91 2.43 29.30
N THR A 132 17.25 2.70 30.55
CA THR A 132 16.58 3.67 31.43
C THR A 132 17.43 4.92 31.46
N GLY A 133 17.12 5.91 30.61
CA GLY A 133 17.87 7.16 30.48
C GLY A 133 17.83 8.09 31.71
N GLU A 134 18.14 7.59 32.91
CA GLU A 134 18.45 8.39 34.09
C GLU A 134 19.97 8.49 34.24
N SER A 135 20.52 9.54 33.63
CA SER A 135 21.88 10.01 33.89
C SER A 135 21.96 10.58 35.31
N SER A 136 22.73 9.94 36.19
CA SER A 136 23.13 10.52 37.47
C SER A 136 24.30 11.48 37.26
N ASN A 137 24.00 12.78 37.28
CA ASN A 137 24.99 13.84 37.31
C ASN A 137 25.62 13.95 38.71
N LEU A 138 26.95 13.88 38.78
CA LEU A 138 27.76 14.58 39.77
C LEU A 138 28.69 15.56 39.03
N LYS A 139 28.48 16.85 39.31
CA LYS A 139 29.17 18.06 38.81
C LYS A 139 30.54 18.25 39.49
N PRO A 140 31.51 19.04 38.94
CA PRO A 140 31.55 20.52 39.14
C PRO A 140 32.03 21.32 37.90
N GLU A 141 31.33 22.40 37.47
CA GLU A 141 31.68 23.86 37.53
C GLU A 141 33.07 24.25 36.96
N THR A 142 33.30 25.24 36.06
CA THR A 142 32.75 26.62 35.89
C THR A 142 33.20 27.22 34.50
N PRO A 143 33.11 28.54 34.15
CA PRO A 143 32.31 29.06 33.03
C PRO A 143 33.10 29.68 31.85
N THR A 144 32.47 29.82 30.67
CA THR A 144 32.99 30.73 29.62
C THR A 144 31.89 31.43 28.83
N GLU A 145 31.75 32.73 29.13
CA GLU A 145 31.68 33.89 28.22
C GLU A 145 30.97 33.74 26.86
N ILE A 146 29.82 34.39 26.72
CA ILE A 146 29.13 34.66 25.46
C ILE A 146 29.65 35.98 24.87
N LYS A 147 30.30 35.92 23.70
CA LYS A 147 30.48 37.10 22.82
C LYS A 147 29.47 37.04 21.68
N LYS A 148 28.67 38.11 21.58
CA LYS A 148 27.92 38.47 20.37
C LYS A 148 28.92 38.98 19.32
N SER A 149 28.74 38.58 18.06
CA SER A 149 29.23 39.33 16.91
C SER A 149 28.07 39.59 15.97
N ASP A 150 27.84 40.88 15.74
CA ASP A 150 27.05 41.44 14.65
C ASP A 150 27.79 41.28 13.30
N ASP A 151 27.08 41.64 12.22
CA ASP A 151 27.43 41.64 10.80
C ASP A 151 27.21 40.28 10.10
N GLU A 152 26.56 40.19 8.92
CA GLU A 152 26.78 41.03 7.76
C GLU A 152 25.61 40.98 6.73
N LYS A 153 25.67 41.96 5.84
CA LYS A 153 24.73 42.40 4.82
C LYS A 153 24.71 41.53 3.54
N LYS A 154 23.50 41.38 2.99
CA LYS A 154 23.09 41.80 1.63
C LYS A 154 23.74 41.10 0.41
N VAL A 155 23.04 40.14 -0.18
CA VAL A 155 22.94 39.94 -1.65
C VAL A 155 21.57 39.34 -1.99
N ILE A 156 20.67 40.11 -2.61
CA ILE A 156 19.56 39.57 -3.42
C ILE A 156 19.51 40.42 -4.69
N HIS A 157 19.86 39.78 -5.80
CA HIS A 157 19.63 40.28 -7.16
C HIS A 157 18.63 39.35 -7.83
N GLU A 158 17.64 39.98 -8.48
CA GLU A 158 16.88 39.54 -9.65
C GLU A 158 16.23 38.15 -9.66
N ASN A 159 14.89 38.14 -9.66
CA ASN A 159 14.09 37.29 -10.55
C ASN A 159 12.67 37.87 -10.69
N ASN A 160 12.52 38.86 -11.58
CA ASN A 160 11.23 39.26 -12.15
C ASN A 160 11.23 38.84 -13.61
N LEU A 161 10.78 37.62 -13.90
CA LEU A 161 10.20 37.27 -15.20
C LEU A 161 9.46 35.94 -15.05
N ILE A 162 8.14 36.01 -15.05
CA ILE A 162 7.14 35.06 -15.59
C ILE A 162 5.81 35.51 -14.99
N GLN A 163 5.21 36.50 -15.65
CA GLN A 163 3.77 36.69 -15.63
C GLN A 163 3.28 36.59 -17.07
N ASN A 164 2.16 35.89 -17.22
CA ASN A 164 1.28 35.83 -18.38
C ASN A 164 1.60 34.80 -19.46
N GLN A 165 1.05 33.59 -19.26
CA GLN A 165 0.45 32.81 -20.35
C GLN A 165 -0.65 31.90 -19.78
N GLU A 166 -1.86 32.44 -19.66
CA GLU A 166 -3.07 31.63 -19.54
C GLU A 166 -3.40 31.03 -20.92
N LEU A 167 -3.10 29.75 -21.10
CA LEU A 167 -3.55 28.98 -22.26
C LEU A 167 -5.01 28.56 -22.07
N LYS A 168 -5.92 29.12 -22.88
CA LYS A 168 -7.34 28.78 -22.92
C LYS A 168 -7.56 27.39 -23.53
N ILE A 169 -7.54 26.35 -22.69
CA ILE A 169 -7.80 24.96 -23.08
C ILE A 169 -9.25 24.74 -23.57
N GLY A 170 -10.20 25.59 -23.16
CA GLY A 170 -11.62 25.45 -23.46
C GLY A 170 -12.01 25.60 -24.93
N ASP A 171 -11.23 26.34 -25.73
CA ASP A 171 -11.55 26.61 -27.14
C ASP A 171 -11.17 25.44 -28.06
N TYR A 172 -10.20 24.61 -27.66
CA TYR A 172 -9.72 23.48 -28.46
C TYR A 172 -10.65 22.26 -28.40
N ILE A 173 -11.49 22.14 -27.36
CA ILE A 173 -12.47 21.05 -27.23
C ILE A 173 -13.66 21.26 -28.19
N LYS A 174 -14.00 22.51 -28.52
CA LYS A 174 -15.19 22.83 -29.33
C LYS A 174 -14.96 22.81 -30.84
N SER A 175 -13.72 22.87 -31.31
CA SER A 175 -13.43 22.87 -32.76
C SER A 175 -12.11 22.14 -33.08
N PRO A 176 -12.16 20.81 -33.24
CA PRO A 176 -10.98 19.99 -33.57
C PRO A 176 -10.32 20.40 -34.89
N THR A 177 -11.09 21.00 -35.80
CA THR A 177 -10.61 21.44 -37.12
C THR A 177 -9.66 22.64 -37.03
N LYS A 178 -9.88 23.59 -36.11
CA LYS A 178 -8.99 24.75 -35.90
C LYS A 178 -7.59 24.33 -35.42
N PHE A 179 -7.52 23.34 -34.53
CA PHE A 179 -6.23 22.81 -34.04
C PHE A 179 -5.41 22.19 -35.18
N LEU A 180 -6.08 21.48 -36.10
CA LEU A 180 -5.46 20.85 -37.27
C LEU A 180 -4.98 21.87 -38.33
N GLU A 181 -5.69 22.99 -38.50
CA GLU A 181 -5.27 24.06 -39.40
C GLU A 181 -4.06 24.85 -38.86
N GLU A 182 -4.02 25.17 -37.56
CA GLU A 182 -2.87 25.85 -36.96
C GLU A 182 -1.61 24.96 -36.96
N PHE A 183 -1.76 23.64 -36.80
CA PHE A 183 -0.63 22.70 -36.86
C PHE A 183 -0.04 22.52 -38.26
N LYS A 184 -0.82 22.74 -39.33
CA LYS A 184 -0.35 22.64 -40.72
C LYS A 184 0.61 23.77 -41.11
N GLN A 185 0.60 24.91 -40.42
CA GLN A 185 1.38 26.09 -40.83
C GLN A 185 2.83 26.16 -40.31
N LYS A 186 3.35 25.19 -39.55
CA LYS A 186 4.75 25.22 -39.07
C LYS A 186 5.57 23.98 -39.42
N LYS A 187 6.85 24.23 -39.68
CA LYS A 187 7.93 23.32 -40.15
C LYS A 187 8.34 22.24 -39.11
N TYR A 188 7.38 21.61 -38.43
CA TYR A 188 7.60 20.58 -37.40
C TYR A 188 6.99 19.24 -37.81
N LYS A 189 7.41 18.69 -38.95
CA LYS A 189 6.94 17.38 -39.44
C LYS A 189 7.20 16.23 -38.44
N LYS A 190 8.27 16.29 -37.65
CA LYS A 190 8.58 15.25 -36.64
C LYS A 190 7.71 15.32 -35.38
N ASN A 191 7.33 16.52 -34.93
CA ASN A 191 6.52 16.68 -33.71
C ASN A 191 5.02 16.55 -33.99
N ALA A 192 4.58 16.79 -35.23
CA ALA A 192 3.19 16.61 -35.63
C ALA A 192 2.71 15.16 -35.51
N VAL A 193 3.57 14.17 -35.83
CA VAL A 193 3.22 12.75 -35.69
C VAL A 193 3.06 12.37 -34.22
N ILE A 194 3.96 12.84 -33.34
CA ILE A 194 3.87 12.57 -31.90
C ILE A 194 2.62 13.21 -31.29
N ALA A 195 2.31 14.46 -31.65
CA ALA A 195 1.12 15.17 -31.18
C ALA A 195 -0.17 14.50 -31.68
N ALA A 196 -0.22 14.06 -32.94
CA ALA A 196 -1.36 13.33 -33.49
C ALA A 196 -1.56 11.97 -32.81
N SER A 197 -0.47 11.23 -32.57
CA SER A 197 -0.53 9.95 -31.83
C SER A 197 -1.00 10.15 -30.38
N PHE A 198 -0.54 11.19 -29.71
CA PHE A 198 -0.97 11.51 -28.34
C PHE A 198 -2.45 11.94 -28.30
N TYR A 199 -2.91 12.70 -29.30
CA TYR A 199 -4.31 13.08 -29.44
C TYR A 199 -5.22 11.87 -29.72
N PHE A 200 -4.82 10.96 -30.61
CA PHE A 200 -5.55 9.71 -30.83
C PHE A 200 -5.56 8.82 -29.58
N PHE A 201 -4.46 8.77 -28.83
CA PHE A 201 -4.40 8.07 -27.56
C PHE A 201 -5.37 8.67 -26.54
N LEU A 202 -5.41 10.00 -26.40
CA LEU A 202 -6.34 10.69 -25.52
C LEU A 202 -7.80 10.52 -25.94
N ILE A 203 -8.10 10.50 -27.24
CA ILE A 203 -9.45 10.18 -27.72
C ILE A 203 -9.77 8.72 -27.40
N PHE A 204 -8.89 7.77 -27.69
CA PHE A 204 -9.20 6.35 -27.52
C PHE A 204 -9.33 5.96 -26.05
N PHE A 205 -8.42 6.45 -25.19
CA PHE A 205 -8.48 6.23 -23.75
C PHE A 205 -9.53 7.10 -23.07
N GLY A 206 -9.69 8.36 -23.47
CA GLY A 206 -10.74 9.24 -22.96
C GLY A 206 -12.13 8.74 -23.33
N TYR A 207 -12.31 8.23 -24.55
CA TYR A 207 -13.55 7.59 -24.99
C TYR A 207 -13.77 6.29 -24.22
N LYS A 208 -12.74 5.46 -23.98
CA LYS A 208 -12.89 4.31 -23.09
C LYS A 208 -13.25 4.71 -21.66
N ILE A 209 -12.67 5.75 -21.09
CA ILE A 209 -12.99 6.17 -19.72
C ILE A 209 -14.40 6.77 -19.64
N ILE A 210 -14.80 7.57 -20.63
CA ILE A 210 -16.10 8.25 -20.65
C ILE A 210 -17.24 7.30 -21.07
N PHE A 211 -16.99 6.35 -21.97
CA PHE A 211 -18.01 5.41 -22.47
C PHE A 211 -17.94 4.00 -21.84
N SER A 212 -16.92 3.67 -21.04
CA SER A 212 -16.91 2.40 -20.29
C SER A 212 -17.91 2.41 -19.13
N ASP A 213 -18.30 3.58 -18.63
CA ASP A 213 -19.29 3.66 -17.54
C ASP A 213 -20.73 3.45 -18.02
N GLY A 214 -21.00 3.59 -19.33
CA GLY A 214 -22.35 3.45 -19.90
C GLY A 214 -22.84 2.01 -20.11
N ASN A 215 -21.93 1.04 -20.05
CA ASN A 215 -22.20 -0.39 -20.28
C ASN A 215 -21.76 -1.25 -19.07
N GLU A 216 -21.80 -0.70 -17.86
CA GLU A 216 -21.58 -1.51 -16.66
C GLU A 216 -22.72 -2.53 -16.52
N GLY A 217 -22.48 -3.75 -16.99
CA GLY A 217 -23.32 -4.91 -16.69
C GLY A 217 -23.36 -5.18 -15.18
N LEU A 218 -24.26 -6.07 -14.76
CA LEU A 218 -24.39 -6.45 -13.36
C LEU A 218 -23.03 -6.85 -12.76
N ARG A 219 -22.57 -6.12 -11.74
CA ARG A 219 -21.45 -6.53 -10.89
C ARG A 219 -22.02 -6.97 -9.56
N ILE A 220 -21.81 -8.24 -9.21
CA ILE A 220 -22.28 -8.81 -7.95
C ILE A 220 -21.12 -9.49 -7.21
N GLU A 221 -20.99 -9.14 -5.95
CA GLU A 221 -20.08 -9.73 -4.98
C GLU A 221 -20.92 -10.39 -3.87
N SER A 222 -20.38 -11.47 -3.31
CA SER A 222 -20.99 -12.19 -2.19
C SER A 222 -20.00 -12.28 -1.05
N SER A 223 -20.50 -12.09 0.17
CA SER A 223 -19.78 -12.35 1.42
C SER A 223 -20.66 -13.26 2.27
N PRO A 224 -20.27 -14.54 2.50
CA PRO A 224 -19.04 -15.21 2.05
C PRO A 224 -18.97 -15.42 0.52
N LYS A 225 -17.78 -15.72 -0.01
CA LYS A 225 -17.56 -15.85 -1.46
C LYS A 225 -18.13 -17.15 -2.02
N GLU A 226 -18.42 -17.14 -3.32
CA GLU A 226 -18.86 -18.33 -4.06
C GLU A 226 -17.91 -19.52 -3.84
N ASN A 227 -18.47 -20.70 -3.54
CA ASN A 227 -17.75 -21.94 -3.20
C ASN A 227 -16.95 -21.91 -1.89
N GLU A 228 -17.06 -20.87 -1.08
CA GLU A 228 -16.45 -20.82 0.24
C GLU A 228 -17.25 -21.63 1.27
N ILE A 229 -16.55 -22.32 2.17
CA ILE A 229 -17.15 -22.93 3.36
C ILE A 229 -17.26 -21.86 4.46
N THR A 230 -18.44 -21.73 5.07
CA THR A 230 -18.70 -20.68 6.06
C THR A 230 -19.43 -21.21 7.28
N THR A 231 -19.33 -20.49 8.40
CA THR A 231 -20.20 -20.67 9.59
C THR A 231 -21.25 -19.56 9.71
N ALA A 232 -21.17 -18.52 8.86
CA ALA A 232 -22.08 -17.38 8.89
C ALA A 232 -23.54 -17.81 8.72
N SER A 233 -24.44 -17.15 9.46
CA SER A 233 -25.88 -17.40 9.39
C SER A 233 -26.57 -16.74 8.21
N GLU A 234 -25.90 -15.80 7.54
CA GLU A 234 -26.43 -15.01 6.44
C GLU A 234 -25.36 -14.83 5.36
N ILE A 235 -25.79 -14.60 4.13
CA ILE A 235 -24.97 -14.12 3.02
C ILE A 235 -25.40 -12.71 2.65
N THR A 236 -24.41 -11.85 2.43
CA THR A 236 -24.62 -10.50 1.91
C THR A 236 -24.21 -10.46 0.44
N PHE A 237 -25.15 -10.09 -0.43
CA PHE A 237 -24.89 -9.74 -1.81
C PHE A 237 -24.78 -8.23 -1.94
N THR A 238 -23.65 -7.73 -2.44
CA THR A 238 -23.44 -6.32 -2.74
C THR A 238 -23.08 -6.17 -4.20
N GLY A 239 -23.46 -5.05 -4.80
CA GLY A 239 -23.12 -4.86 -6.20
C GLY A 239 -23.55 -3.54 -6.78
N ARG A 240 -23.35 -3.45 -8.10
CA ARG A 240 -23.85 -2.36 -8.93
C ARG A 240 -24.67 -2.92 -10.08
N GLY A 241 -25.73 -2.20 -10.41
CA GLY A 241 -26.62 -2.48 -11.53
C GLY A 241 -27.33 -1.19 -11.94
N ALA A 242 -27.83 -1.11 -13.17
CA ALA A 242 -28.54 0.08 -13.60
C ALA A 242 -29.80 0.28 -12.76
N SER A 243 -30.06 1.51 -12.31
CA SER A 243 -31.27 1.89 -11.55
C SER A 243 -32.60 1.55 -12.25
N THR A 244 -32.61 1.40 -13.57
CA THR A 244 -33.78 0.95 -14.35
C THR A 244 -33.93 -0.56 -14.46
N ALA A 245 -32.96 -1.33 -13.98
CA ALA A 245 -32.97 -2.79 -14.07
C ALA A 245 -33.80 -3.41 -12.95
N THR A 246 -34.35 -4.59 -13.23
CA THR A 246 -34.98 -5.45 -12.21
C THR A 246 -33.99 -6.52 -11.76
N LEU A 247 -33.75 -6.60 -10.46
CA LEU A 247 -32.89 -7.62 -9.85
C LEU A 247 -33.71 -8.47 -8.89
N THR A 248 -33.62 -9.79 -9.01
CA THR A 248 -34.17 -10.73 -8.03
C THR A 248 -33.11 -11.73 -7.57
N ILE A 249 -33.19 -12.14 -6.31
CA ILE A 249 -32.38 -13.23 -5.75
C ILE A 249 -33.33 -14.24 -5.13
N ASN A 250 -33.32 -15.47 -5.64
CA ASN A 250 -34.30 -16.52 -5.30
C ASN A 250 -35.75 -16.03 -5.46
N ALA A 251 -36.03 -15.34 -6.58
CA ALA A 251 -37.30 -14.68 -6.88
C ALA A 251 -37.71 -13.54 -5.92
N ASN A 252 -36.90 -13.19 -4.92
CA ASN A 252 -37.15 -12.03 -4.08
C ASN A 252 -36.59 -10.77 -4.76
N PRO A 253 -37.39 -9.72 -4.96
CA PRO A 253 -36.93 -8.48 -5.57
C PRO A 253 -35.90 -7.77 -4.68
N VAL A 254 -34.82 -7.30 -5.29
CA VAL A 254 -33.77 -6.51 -4.63
C VAL A 254 -33.80 -5.10 -5.19
N LYS A 255 -33.92 -4.12 -4.30
CA LYS A 255 -33.96 -2.71 -4.68
C LYS A 255 -32.56 -2.24 -5.08
N ILE A 256 -32.47 -1.62 -6.26
CA ILE A 256 -31.26 -0.92 -6.73
C ILE A 256 -31.46 0.57 -6.45
N GLU A 257 -30.65 1.15 -5.56
CA GLU A 257 -30.66 2.57 -5.22
C GLU A 257 -29.33 3.21 -5.60
N ASN A 258 -29.37 4.29 -6.39
CA ASN A 258 -28.16 4.98 -6.87
C ASN A 258 -27.15 4.01 -7.51
N ASP A 259 -27.67 3.14 -8.38
CA ASP A 259 -26.95 2.09 -9.09
C ASP A 259 -26.21 1.08 -8.19
N LYS A 260 -26.61 0.98 -6.91
CA LYS A 260 -26.06 0.04 -5.93
C LYS A 260 -27.17 -0.79 -5.32
N PHE A 261 -26.85 -2.01 -4.92
CA PHE A 261 -27.76 -2.83 -4.15
C PHE A 261 -27.04 -3.55 -3.02
N THR A 262 -27.81 -3.90 -2.00
CA THR A 262 -27.39 -4.77 -0.91
C THR A 262 -28.56 -5.67 -0.52
N ALA A 263 -28.34 -6.97 -0.47
CA ALA A 263 -29.34 -7.95 -0.07
C ALA A 263 -28.73 -8.96 0.91
N ASN A 264 -29.40 -9.17 2.04
CA ASN A 264 -29.02 -10.18 3.02
C ASN A 264 -30.01 -11.33 2.95
N LEU A 265 -29.51 -12.55 2.85
CA LEU A 265 -30.33 -13.76 2.83
C LEU A 265 -29.84 -14.76 3.87
N PRO A 266 -30.74 -15.45 4.59
CA PRO A 266 -30.35 -16.45 5.56
C PRO A 266 -29.69 -17.65 4.86
N LEU A 267 -28.66 -18.21 5.49
CA LEU A 267 -28.03 -19.45 5.11
C LEU A 267 -28.54 -20.57 6.02
N ILE A 268 -29.01 -21.68 5.46
CA ILE A 268 -29.28 -22.91 6.23
C ILE A 268 -28.03 -23.77 6.31
N ILE A 269 -27.92 -24.62 7.33
CA ILE A 269 -26.82 -25.60 7.43
C ILE A 269 -26.88 -26.53 6.20
N GLY A 270 -25.75 -26.71 5.53
CA GLY A 270 -25.61 -27.46 4.29
C GLY A 270 -25.45 -26.57 3.04
N LYS A 271 -25.83 -27.12 1.89
CA LYS A 271 -25.70 -26.46 0.58
C LYS A 271 -26.83 -25.45 0.36
N ASN A 272 -26.48 -24.21 0.10
CA ASN A 272 -27.37 -23.11 -0.26
C ASN A 272 -27.14 -22.72 -1.72
N GLU A 273 -28.21 -22.57 -2.48
CA GLU A 273 -28.19 -22.15 -3.89
C GLU A 273 -28.95 -20.84 -4.06
N PHE A 274 -28.31 -19.85 -4.68
CA PHE A 274 -28.86 -18.52 -4.93
C PHE A 274 -28.94 -18.25 -6.41
N LYS A 275 -30.15 -18.13 -6.95
CA LYS A 275 -30.42 -17.77 -8.35
C LYS A 275 -30.62 -16.27 -8.44
N ILE A 276 -29.70 -15.60 -9.10
CA ILE A 276 -29.71 -14.17 -9.37
C ILE A 276 -30.23 -13.97 -10.79
N HIS A 277 -31.33 -13.23 -10.92
CA HIS A 277 -31.90 -12.86 -12.21
C HIS A 277 -31.86 -11.34 -12.32
N TYR A 278 -31.19 -10.84 -13.35
CA TYR A 278 -31.05 -9.42 -13.64
C TYR A 278 -31.52 -9.13 -15.05
N GLU A 279 -32.45 -8.20 -15.19
CA GLU A 279 -33.00 -7.79 -16.48
C GLU A 279 -32.87 -6.28 -16.66
N LYS A 280 -32.25 -5.87 -17.78
CA LYS A 280 -32.11 -4.47 -18.21
C LYS A 280 -32.35 -4.38 -19.71
N ASP A 281 -33.29 -3.54 -20.15
CA ASP A 281 -33.57 -3.26 -21.57
C ASP A 281 -33.74 -4.55 -22.41
N LYS A 282 -34.47 -5.55 -21.87
CA LYS A 282 -34.66 -6.91 -22.44
C LYS A 282 -33.42 -7.81 -22.44
N THR A 283 -32.28 -7.34 -21.95
CA THR A 283 -31.10 -8.17 -21.73
C THR A 283 -31.23 -8.85 -20.38
N ILE A 284 -31.26 -10.19 -20.38
CA ILE A 284 -31.36 -11.01 -19.18
C ILE A 284 -29.99 -11.60 -18.84
N THR A 285 -29.61 -11.52 -17.57
CA THR A 285 -28.42 -12.16 -17.00
C THR A 285 -28.84 -13.03 -15.82
N ASP A 286 -28.62 -14.34 -15.96
CA ASP A 286 -28.85 -15.32 -14.90
C ASP A 286 -27.51 -15.78 -14.33
N LYS A 287 -27.39 -15.81 -13.00
CA LYS A 287 -26.23 -16.34 -12.29
C LYS A 287 -26.67 -17.19 -11.11
N THR A 288 -26.03 -18.34 -10.94
CA THR A 288 -26.25 -19.19 -9.75
C THR A 288 -25.02 -19.15 -8.86
N ILE A 289 -25.19 -18.83 -7.58
CA ILE A 289 -24.12 -18.84 -6.57
C ILE A 289 -24.41 -19.94 -5.55
N THR A 290 -23.42 -20.78 -5.27
CA THR A 290 -23.52 -21.86 -4.29
C THR A 290 -22.63 -21.56 -3.08
N ILE A 291 -23.19 -21.73 -1.88
CA ILE A 291 -22.49 -21.55 -0.59
C ILE A 291 -22.74 -22.77 0.29
N ASN A 292 -21.72 -23.28 0.97
CA ASN A 292 -21.88 -24.38 1.92
C ASN A 292 -21.67 -23.88 3.35
N ARG A 293 -22.75 -23.84 4.13
CA ARG A 293 -22.70 -23.47 5.54
C ARG A 293 -22.50 -24.73 6.37
N LEU A 294 -21.48 -24.73 7.21
CA LEU A 294 -21.18 -25.83 8.13
C LEU A 294 -21.51 -25.42 9.56
N THR A 295 -21.75 -26.40 10.42
CA THR A 295 -21.70 -26.16 11.88
C THR A 295 -20.29 -25.76 12.29
N GLU A 296 -20.13 -25.08 13.44
CA GLU A 296 -18.80 -24.71 13.95
C GLU A 296 -17.88 -25.93 14.10
N LYS A 297 -18.43 -27.05 14.55
CA LYS A 297 -17.72 -28.32 14.71
C LYS A 297 -17.23 -28.89 13.37
N GLU A 298 -18.09 -28.92 12.36
CA GLU A 298 -17.73 -29.40 11.01
C GLU A 298 -16.73 -28.47 10.32
N TYR A 299 -16.88 -27.15 10.51
CA TYR A 299 -15.95 -26.17 9.97
C TYR A 299 -14.55 -26.34 10.58
N ALA A 300 -14.47 -26.51 11.90
CA ALA A 300 -13.21 -26.79 12.58
C ALA A 300 -12.56 -28.10 12.08
N ALA A 301 -13.36 -29.16 11.89
CA ALA A 301 -12.89 -30.43 11.35
C ALA A 301 -12.34 -30.29 9.92
N LYS A 302 -13.07 -29.61 9.01
CA LYS A 302 -12.59 -29.37 7.64
C LYS A 302 -11.34 -28.50 7.59
N LYS A 303 -11.25 -27.48 8.44
CA LYS A 303 -10.07 -26.62 8.52
C LYS A 303 -8.86 -27.39 9.04
N ALA A 304 -9.04 -28.28 10.02
CA ALA A 304 -8.00 -29.18 10.50
C ALA A 304 -7.56 -30.18 9.41
N GLU A 305 -8.50 -30.77 8.67
CA GLU A 305 -8.20 -31.66 7.54
C GLU A 305 -7.38 -30.93 6.46
N GLN A 306 -7.76 -29.71 6.10
CA GLN A 306 -6.98 -28.89 5.15
C GLN A 306 -5.57 -28.55 5.68
N LEU A 307 -5.42 -28.37 6.99
CA LEU A 307 -4.12 -28.14 7.62
C LEU A 307 -3.25 -29.41 7.55
N GLU A 308 -3.83 -30.58 7.81
CA GLU A 308 -3.13 -31.86 7.70
C GLU A 308 -2.76 -32.19 6.24
N ILE A 309 -3.63 -31.91 5.26
CA ILE A 309 -3.29 -32.05 3.83
C ILE A 309 -2.14 -31.11 3.44
N LYS A 310 -2.11 -29.88 3.99
CA LYS A 310 -0.98 -28.98 3.77
C LYS A 310 0.28 -29.54 4.39
N LYS A 311 0.23 -30.03 5.64
CA LYS A 311 1.37 -30.64 6.33
C LYS A 311 1.87 -31.90 5.63
N SER A 312 1.00 -32.77 5.14
CA SER A 312 1.40 -33.99 4.42
C SER A 312 2.06 -33.64 3.10
N LYS A 313 1.56 -32.65 2.35
CA LYS A 313 2.26 -32.12 1.16
C LYS A 313 3.64 -31.54 1.48
N PHE A 314 3.86 -31.04 2.70
CA PHE A 314 5.19 -30.61 3.16
C PHE A 314 6.08 -31.78 3.61
N LYS A 315 5.52 -32.83 4.24
CA LYS A 315 6.29 -34.00 4.70
C LYS A 315 6.64 -34.97 3.56
N ASP A 316 5.72 -35.17 2.63
CA ASP A 316 5.92 -35.98 1.43
C ASP A 316 6.56 -35.16 0.29
N GLY A 317 6.74 -33.86 0.53
CA GLY A 317 7.61 -32.95 -0.21
C GLY A 317 9.11 -33.23 -0.02
N SER A 318 9.49 -34.52 0.05
CA SER A 318 10.62 -34.95 -0.78
C SER A 318 10.24 -34.61 -2.21
N ILE A 319 10.54 -33.38 -2.62
CA ILE A 319 10.66 -33.03 -4.02
C ILE A 319 11.83 -33.89 -4.50
N SER A 320 11.54 -35.14 -4.90
CA SER A 320 12.46 -35.99 -5.64
C SER A 320 12.57 -35.51 -7.09
N GLY A 321 12.28 -34.24 -7.36
CA GLY A 321 12.93 -33.54 -8.44
C GLY A 321 14.39 -33.48 -8.04
N LYS A 322 15.27 -34.11 -8.83
CA LYS A 322 16.72 -33.88 -8.79
C LYS A 322 16.94 -32.43 -8.36
N SER A 323 17.53 -32.23 -7.18
CA SER A 323 17.88 -30.92 -6.65
C SER A 323 18.91 -30.29 -7.58
N GLY A 324 18.45 -29.80 -8.73
CA GLY A 324 19.17 -28.81 -9.50
C GLY A 324 19.32 -27.63 -8.57
N SER A 325 20.57 -27.25 -8.31
CA SER A 325 20.87 -26.08 -7.49
C SER A 325 20.39 -24.86 -8.27
N HIS A 326 19.15 -24.45 -8.06
CA HIS A 326 18.64 -23.22 -8.61
C HIS A 326 19.33 -22.04 -7.93
N THR A 327 19.84 -21.12 -8.75
CA THR A 327 20.47 -19.89 -8.29
C THR A 327 19.74 -18.69 -8.83
N THR A 328 19.69 -17.60 -8.06
CA THR A 328 19.14 -16.34 -8.54
C THR A 328 20.03 -15.74 -9.62
N VAL A 329 19.40 -15.07 -10.59
CA VAL A 329 20.07 -14.24 -11.59
C VAL A 329 20.07 -12.80 -11.11
N GLY A 330 21.25 -12.17 -11.08
CA GLY A 330 21.41 -10.80 -10.60
C GLY A 330 20.61 -9.75 -11.38
N GLY A 331 20.16 -8.69 -10.70
CA GLY A 331 19.51 -7.53 -11.31
C GLY A 331 18.00 -7.66 -11.53
N GLN A 332 17.44 -8.86 -11.34
CA GLN A 332 16.00 -9.08 -11.31
C GLN A 332 15.41 -8.68 -9.95
N VAL A 333 14.09 -8.50 -9.89
CA VAL A 333 13.40 -8.15 -8.63
C VAL A 333 12.64 -9.34 -8.10
N ALA A 334 12.71 -9.54 -6.78
CA ALA A 334 11.91 -10.50 -6.05
C ALA A 334 11.03 -9.80 -5.01
N CYS A 335 9.73 -10.10 -4.96
CA CYS A 335 8.76 -9.46 -4.08
C CYS A 335 8.08 -10.45 -3.14
N LEU A 336 7.58 -9.97 -1.98
CA LEU A 336 6.94 -10.83 -0.97
C LEU A 336 5.61 -11.43 -1.44
N THR A 337 4.92 -10.76 -2.36
CA THR A 337 3.68 -11.25 -2.98
C THR A 337 3.74 -11.12 -4.50
N GLU A 338 2.90 -11.87 -5.20
CA GLU A 338 2.80 -11.82 -6.66
C GLU A 338 2.25 -10.46 -7.12
N GLU A 339 1.32 -9.85 -6.36
CA GLU A 339 0.78 -8.52 -6.68
C GLU A 339 1.86 -7.43 -6.66
N TYR A 340 2.78 -7.47 -5.67
CA TYR A 340 3.89 -6.52 -5.61
C TYR A 340 4.88 -6.71 -6.75
N LEU A 341 5.07 -7.94 -7.24
CA LEU A 341 5.89 -8.21 -8.42
C LEU A 341 5.24 -7.60 -9.67
N ASP A 342 3.93 -7.79 -9.86
CA ASP A 342 3.21 -7.20 -10.99
C ASP A 342 3.23 -5.67 -10.96
N ASP A 343 3.02 -5.08 -9.79
CA ASP A 343 3.03 -3.63 -9.61
C ASP A 343 4.42 -3.03 -9.88
N ILE A 344 5.50 -3.67 -9.42
CA ILE A 344 6.85 -3.15 -9.66
C ILE A 344 7.28 -3.33 -11.13
N ILE A 345 6.87 -4.42 -11.79
CA ILE A 345 7.04 -4.60 -13.24
C ILE A 345 6.30 -3.50 -14.00
N LYS A 346 5.05 -3.21 -13.61
CA LYS A 346 4.25 -2.14 -14.22
C LYS A 346 4.92 -0.77 -14.03
N ALA A 347 5.47 -0.49 -12.85
CA ALA A 347 6.23 0.72 -12.60
C ALA A 347 7.48 0.80 -13.51
N ALA A 348 8.24 -0.30 -13.64
CA ALA A 348 9.41 -0.36 -14.50
C ALA A 348 9.06 -0.15 -15.99
N VAL A 349 8.03 -0.83 -16.50
CA VAL A 349 7.55 -0.70 -17.88
C VAL A 349 7.10 0.74 -18.18
N ASN A 350 6.42 1.38 -17.23
CA ASN A 350 5.97 2.77 -17.34
C ASN A 350 7.09 3.80 -17.09
N LYS A 351 8.31 3.37 -16.77
CA LYS A 351 9.43 4.22 -16.36
C LYS A 351 9.09 5.13 -15.17
N ASP A 352 8.26 4.63 -14.26
CA ASP A 352 7.91 5.31 -13.01
C ASP A 352 8.92 4.96 -11.91
N GLU A 353 10.06 5.65 -11.95
CA GLU A 353 11.15 5.46 -10.99
C GLU A 353 10.70 5.70 -9.54
N GLY A 354 9.76 6.64 -9.32
CA GLY A 354 9.24 6.95 -7.99
C GLY A 354 8.50 5.77 -7.38
N SER A 355 7.56 5.19 -8.13
CA SER A 355 6.85 3.98 -7.72
C SER A 355 7.79 2.80 -7.55
N PHE A 356 8.73 2.61 -8.49
CA PHE A 356 9.72 1.53 -8.43
C PHE A 356 10.56 1.62 -7.14
N GLN A 357 11.14 2.78 -6.84
CA GLN A 357 11.95 3.00 -5.64
C GLN A 357 11.11 2.86 -4.36
N SER A 358 9.85 3.25 -4.38
CA SER A 358 8.93 3.06 -3.25
C SER A 358 8.78 1.59 -2.84
N TYR A 359 8.67 0.66 -3.80
CA TYR A 359 8.57 -0.78 -3.49
C TYR A 359 9.85 -1.34 -2.86
N LEU A 360 11.01 -0.85 -3.30
CA LEU A 360 12.31 -1.23 -2.72
C LEU A 360 12.50 -0.62 -1.33
N ALA A 361 12.19 0.67 -1.16
CA ALA A 361 12.34 1.38 0.11
C ALA A 361 11.44 0.82 1.22
N GLN A 362 10.25 0.34 0.85
CA GLN A 362 9.32 -0.32 1.77
C GLN A 362 9.68 -1.78 2.07
N GLN A 363 10.79 -2.30 1.54
CA GLN A 363 11.21 -3.70 1.66
C GLN A 363 10.16 -4.72 1.21
N LYS A 364 9.22 -4.28 0.34
CA LYS A 364 8.22 -5.15 -0.29
C LYS A 364 8.84 -6.01 -1.38
N CYS A 365 9.88 -5.47 -2.00
CA CYS A 365 10.68 -6.11 -3.03
C CYS A 365 12.17 -5.90 -2.76
N VAL A 366 12.98 -6.82 -3.27
CA VAL A 366 14.44 -6.79 -3.19
C VAL A 366 15.03 -7.03 -4.57
N ILE A 367 16.14 -6.38 -4.89
CA ILE A 367 16.91 -6.69 -6.09
C ILE A 367 17.73 -7.94 -5.80
N LEU A 368 17.56 -8.97 -6.62
CA LEU A 368 18.29 -10.22 -6.54
C LEU A 368 19.77 -9.97 -6.86
N LYS A 369 20.63 -10.55 -6.03
CA LYS A 369 22.05 -10.72 -6.37
C LYS A 369 22.21 -12.02 -7.13
N ASP A 370 23.25 -12.11 -7.94
CA ASP A 370 23.54 -13.31 -8.71
C ASP A 370 24.06 -14.45 -7.79
N GLY A 371 23.73 -15.70 -8.13
CA GLY A 371 24.32 -16.88 -7.51
C GLY A 371 23.75 -17.28 -6.13
N ILE A 372 22.65 -16.69 -5.66
CA ILE A 372 22.05 -17.09 -4.38
C ILE A 372 21.28 -18.40 -4.59
N SER A 373 21.63 -19.44 -3.85
CA SER A 373 20.91 -20.72 -3.88
C SER A 373 19.51 -20.56 -3.28
N VAL A 374 18.49 -21.04 -4.00
CA VAL A 374 17.08 -20.92 -3.61
C VAL A 374 16.33 -22.22 -3.81
N THR A 375 15.23 -22.39 -3.07
CA THR A 375 14.33 -23.53 -3.24
C THR A 375 13.09 -23.10 -4.01
N ILE A 376 12.89 -23.66 -5.20
CA ILE A 376 11.69 -23.36 -6.00
C ILE A 376 10.47 -24.02 -5.36
N MET A 377 9.44 -23.21 -5.11
CA MET A 377 8.20 -23.63 -4.47
C MET A 377 7.06 -23.82 -5.47
N LYS A 378 6.93 -22.90 -6.42
CA LYS A 378 5.88 -22.91 -7.45
C LYS A 378 6.40 -22.25 -8.71
N VAL A 379 6.10 -22.83 -9.86
CA VAL A 379 6.41 -22.25 -11.17
C VAL A 379 5.09 -21.96 -11.87
N ASN A 380 4.88 -20.71 -12.25
CA ASN A 380 3.82 -20.26 -13.15
C ASN A 380 4.41 -20.04 -14.56
N PHE A 381 3.60 -19.54 -15.50
CA PHE A 381 4.03 -19.31 -16.88
C PHE A 381 5.12 -18.23 -17.00
N THR A 382 5.00 -17.12 -16.26
CA THR A 382 5.96 -16.00 -16.28
C THR A 382 6.65 -15.74 -14.94
N THR A 383 6.13 -16.30 -13.86
CA THR A 383 6.61 -16.04 -12.49
C THR A 383 7.02 -17.33 -11.79
N ILE A 384 7.97 -17.20 -10.86
CA ILE A 384 8.39 -18.27 -9.97
C ILE A 384 8.22 -17.79 -8.53
N GLN A 385 7.63 -18.64 -7.71
CA GLN A 385 7.73 -18.54 -6.26
C GLN A 385 8.93 -19.38 -5.78
N PHE A 386 9.83 -18.77 -5.01
CA PHE A 386 10.96 -19.45 -4.41
C PHE A 386 11.08 -19.08 -2.92
N MET A 387 11.88 -19.86 -2.20
CA MET A 387 12.20 -19.63 -0.80
C MET A 387 13.69 -19.34 -0.63
N TYR A 388 14.00 -18.33 0.15
CA TYR A 388 15.36 -17.96 0.57
C TYR A 388 15.36 -17.62 2.05
N ASN A 389 16.22 -18.26 2.85
CA ASN A 389 16.28 -18.10 4.31
C ASN A 389 14.91 -18.18 5.02
N GLY A 390 14.05 -19.11 4.59
CA GLY A 390 12.71 -19.31 5.14
C GLY A 390 11.65 -18.29 4.71
N ILE A 391 12.02 -17.27 3.92
CA ILE A 391 11.10 -16.26 3.40
C ILE A 391 10.71 -16.62 1.96
N LYS A 392 9.42 -16.49 1.63
CA LYS A 392 8.90 -16.73 0.29
C LYS A 392 8.94 -15.45 -0.52
N PHE A 393 9.39 -15.57 -1.76
CA PHE A 393 9.44 -14.50 -2.72
C PHE A 393 8.86 -14.94 -4.06
N TRP A 394 8.44 -13.95 -4.84
CA TRP A 394 7.99 -14.06 -6.22
C TRP A 394 8.92 -13.26 -7.12
N THR A 395 9.39 -13.86 -8.21
CA THR A 395 10.20 -13.20 -9.24
C THR A 395 9.70 -13.62 -10.63
N VAL A 396 10.13 -12.92 -11.68
CA VAL A 396 10.00 -13.39 -13.07
C VAL A 396 10.85 -14.65 -13.29
N ILE A 397 10.45 -15.50 -14.23
CA ILE A 397 11.08 -16.81 -14.49
C ILE A 397 12.58 -16.67 -14.83
N GLU A 398 12.96 -15.58 -15.49
CA GLU A 398 14.33 -15.23 -15.85
C GLU A 398 15.20 -14.85 -14.64
N GLY A 399 14.58 -14.60 -13.48
CA GLY A 399 15.26 -14.32 -12.22
C GLY A 399 15.89 -15.53 -11.56
N ILE A 400 15.66 -16.74 -12.08
CA ILE A 400 16.24 -17.98 -11.56
C ILE A 400 16.91 -18.78 -12.67
N SER A 401 18.19 -19.14 -12.47
CA SER A 401 18.93 -20.09 -13.29
C SER A 401 18.73 -21.52 -12.78
N ARG A 402 18.82 -22.48 -13.70
CA ARG A 402 18.85 -23.91 -13.38
C ARG A 402 20.25 -24.41 -13.04
#